data_AF-A0A2P4UCA7-F1
#
_entry.id   AF-A0A2P4UCA7-F1
#
_cell.length_a   1.000
_cell.length_b   1.000
_cell.length_c   1.000
_cell.angle_alpha   90.00
_cell.angle_beta   90.00
_cell.angle_gamma   90.00
#
_symmetry.space_group_name_H-M   'P 1'
#
loop_
_entity.id
_entity.type
_entity.pdbx_description
1 polymer ?
#
loop_
_entity_poly.entity_id
_entity_poly.type
_entity_poly.pdbx_seq_one_letter_code
_entity_poly.pdbx_strand_id
1 'polypeptide(L)'
;MTLVYEGMLQHARELLAVRGPLDAELIVSRILGAWWGRRVVEGDVEEVVGDGLVRYAAGAGTPAALALLTGIGYLGTPRQAAEAERAALDLMARGVARPAWADRLGTVMPEECFVSGDVYGDHESIVCTFSYGGPRRHALVVLVDRTKAEPVGAGGRTPRGTVPAYGMVRDAWVSSRVERLLAQCRAESRDRPLMRFEPLDPADTRAMLHRALEHTNATVNPPVGEDFASYHAFLRARVRALPPGGRAPQPVPHGGDRRATLAARFLASDEAEGLSDLSAAGRCVDRIIDYGCAQDFGRPLRVSPLKAEMFLLDWLPRKVLLSPAEQEAVPHVLASWVRWAARQTGLPDEGVRATLDAVWDATVRFAAAYRDPAAAGLDRALVDRLLPDGDLEALPRRAFALPFLSGRHRLSGRHGVVDLGALDPSAPADRRILLEFEHPGADQEHLDAHERLAARLWDGDPPELWETAQALLDVGFERHDVLHRLIGAFERAGDDPDALRDALGALRHEPPPG
;
A
#
# COMPACT_ATOMS: atom_id res chain seq x y z
N MET A 1 31.02 13.43 -13.03
CA MET A 1 29.88 14.16 -13.61
C MET A 1 30.10 14.57 -15.07
N THR A 2 31.18 15.26 -15.44
CA THR A 2 31.42 15.71 -16.83
C THR A 2 31.37 14.59 -17.88
N LEU A 3 32.00 13.43 -17.63
CA LEU A 3 31.96 12.28 -18.54
C LEU A 3 30.54 11.70 -18.75
N VAL A 4 29.67 11.81 -17.74
CA VAL A 4 28.27 11.37 -17.83
C VAL A 4 27.49 12.32 -18.76
N TYR A 5 27.68 13.63 -18.60
CA TYR A 5 27.04 14.63 -19.46
C TYR A 5 27.54 14.58 -20.90
N GLU A 6 28.82 14.29 -21.11
CA GLU A 6 29.38 14.06 -22.44
C GLU A 6 28.73 12.85 -23.13
N GLY A 7 28.60 11.73 -22.43
CA GLY A 7 27.90 10.54 -22.94
C GLY A 7 26.43 10.81 -23.29
N MET A 8 25.71 11.58 -22.46
CA MET A 8 24.33 11.98 -22.72
C MET A 8 24.22 12.89 -23.94
N LEU A 9 25.13 13.85 -24.09
CA LEU A 9 25.16 14.75 -25.24
C LEU A 9 25.57 14.00 -26.53
N GLN A 10 26.39 12.96 -26.41
CA GLN A 10 26.70 12.05 -27.52
C GLN A 10 25.46 11.26 -27.95
N HIS A 11 24.67 10.73 -27.01
CA HIS A 11 23.39 10.09 -27.33
C HIS A 11 22.39 11.08 -27.95
N ALA A 12 22.38 12.34 -27.49
CA ALA A 12 21.54 13.40 -28.05
C ALA A 12 21.86 13.75 -29.52
N ARG A 13 22.99 13.31 -30.09
CA ARG A 13 23.25 13.46 -31.53
C ARG A 13 22.22 12.72 -32.39
N GLU A 14 21.61 11.66 -31.87
CA GLU A 14 20.53 10.94 -32.54
C GLU A 14 19.32 11.87 -32.82
N LEU A 15 19.10 12.90 -32.00
CA LEU A 15 18.05 13.91 -32.19
C LEU A 15 18.21 14.73 -33.48
N LEU A 16 19.40 14.73 -34.09
CA LEU A 16 19.63 15.40 -35.37
C LEU A 16 19.17 14.56 -36.56
N ALA A 17 19.05 13.24 -36.38
CA ALA A 17 18.69 12.29 -37.43
C ALA A 17 17.20 11.90 -37.42
N VAL A 18 16.47 12.21 -36.35
CA VAL A 18 15.04 11.86 -36.22
C VAL A 18 14.16 12.72 -37.12
N ARG A 19 13.14 12.08 -37.70
CA ARG A 19 12.23 12.72 -38.67
C ARG A 19 10.96 13.28 -38.04
N GLY A 20 10.60 12.83 -36.84
CA GLY A 20 9.34 13.17 -36.19
C GLY A 20 9.52 13.59 -34.74
N PRO A 21 8.60 14.42 -34.21
CA PRO A 21 8.64 14.86 -32.81
C PRO A 21 8.50 13.70 -31.81
N LEU A 22 7.77 12.62 -32.16
CA LEU A 22 7.64 11.44 -31.30
C LEU A 22 8.99 10.79 -30.99
N ASP A 23 9.82 10.54 -32.00
CA ASP A 23 11.13 9.90 -31.82
C ASP A 23 12.06 10.79 -30.99
N ALA A 24 12.01 12.11 -31.20
CA ALA A 24 12.76 13.09 -30.43
C ALA A 24 12.37 13.08 -28.95
N GLU A 25 11.07 13.11 -28.65
CA GLU A 25 10.57 13.05 -27.29
C GLU A 25 10.93 11.73 -26.58
N LEU A 26 10.88 10.59 -27.28
CA LEU A 26 11.25 9.29 -26.71
C LEU A 26 12.75 9.22 -26.38
N ILE A 27 13.62 9.74 -27.24
CA ILE A 27 15.06 9.80 -26.98
C ILE A 27 15.34 10.69 -25.76
N VAL A 28 14.72 11.88 -25.70
CA VAL A 28 14.92 12.80 -24.57
C VAL A 28 14.35 12.22 -23.28
N SER A 29 13.19 11.57 -23.32
CA SER A 29 12.64 10.86 -22.16
C SER A 29 13.58 9.77 -21.65
N ARG A 30 14.21 8.99 -22.54
CA ARG A 30 15.21 7.99 -22.17
C ARG A 30 16.43 8.61 -21.50
N ILE A 31 16.91 9.74 -22.01
CA ILE A 31 18.01 10.50 -21.39
C ILE A 31 17.61 10.90 -19.96
N LEU A 32 16.45 11.55 -19.79
CA LEU A 32 15.94 11.98 -18.49
C LEU A 32 15.69 10.80 -17.53
N GLY A 33 15.29 9.65 -18.06
CA GLY A 33 15.03 8.42 -17.31
C GLY A 33 16.27 7.80 -16.67
N ALA A 34 17.47 8.08 -17.17
CA ALA A 34 18.71 7.44 -16.71
C ALA A 34 19.03 7.68 -15.21
N TRP A 35 18.40 8.68 -14.59
CA TRP A 35 18.56 9.01 -13.18
C TRP A 35 17.25 9.09 -12.40
N TRP A 36 16.12 8.73 -13.01
CA TRP A 36 14.83 8.72 -12.34
C TRP A 36 14.83 7.74 -11.15
N GLY A 37 14.20 8.13 -10.05
CA GLY A 37 14.06 7.30 -8.85
C GLY A 37 15.33 7.17 -7.98
N ARG A 38 16.47 7.73 -8.40
CA ARG A 38 17.69 7.76 -7.58
C ARG A 38 17.62 8.90 -6.57
N ARG A 39 18.09 8.66 -5.34
CA ARG A 39 18.24 9.70 -4.30
C ARG A 39 19.72 9.91 -3.99
N VAL A 40 20.12 11.16 -3.77
CA VAL A 40 21.44 11.53 -3.23
C VAL A 40 21.28 12.19 -1.87
N VAL A 41 22.32 12.13 -1.06
CA VAL A 41 22.33 12.63 0.33
C VAL A 41 22.00 14.14 0.41
N GLU A 42 22.24 14.90 -0.67
CA GLU A 42 22.07 16.35 -0.74
C GLU A 42 20.86 16.84 -1.58
N GLY A 43 19.92 15.96 -1.97
CA GLY A 43 18.70 16.38 -2.68
C GLY A 43 18.15 15.36 -3.69
N ASP A 44 17.19 15.79 -4.50
CA ASP A 44 16.66 15.00 -5.61
C ASP A 44 17.69 14.91 -6.75
N VAL A 45 18.00 13.69 -7.21
CA VAL A 45 18.93 13.46 -8.32
C VAL A 45 18.39 14.05 -9.62
N GLU A 46 17.06 14.11 -9.79
CA GLU A 46 16.43 14.75 -10.95
C GLU A 46 16.82 16.23 -11.04
N GLU A 47 16.95 16.90 -9.90
CA GLU A 47 17.39 18.30 -9.82
C GLU A 47 18.89 18.43 -10.06
N VAL A 48 19.73 17.78 -9.26
CA VAL A 48 21.19 17.99 -9.31
C VAL A 48 21.78 17.56 -10.66
N VAL A 49 21.36 16.41 -11.18
CA VAL A 49 21.91 15.88 -12.45
C VAL A 49 21.28 16.59 -13.64
N GLY A 50 19.96 16.81 -13.60
CA GLY A 50 19.22 17.45 -14.69
C GLY A 50 19.65 18.89 -14.95
N ASP A 51 19.82 19.72 -13.93
CA ASP A 51 20.27 21.11 -14.13
C ASP A 51 21.72 21.18 -14.59
N GLY A 52 22.55 20.26 -14.11
CA GLY A 52 23.93 20.14 -14.57
C GLY A 52 23.99 19.78 -16.05
N LEU A 53 23.10 18.91 -16.53
CA LEU A 53 22.98 18.58 -17.96
C LEU A 53 22.53 19.80 -18.78
N VAL A 54 21.55 20.57 -18.31
CA VAL A 54 21.09 21.80 -18.98
C VAL A 54 22.23 22.80 -19.10
N ARG A 55 22.97 23.06 -18.01
CA ARG A 55 24.15 23.95 -18.02
C ARG A 55 25.26 23.44 -18.94
N TYR A 56 25.53 22.13 -18.92
CA TYR A 56 26.53 21.52 -19.79
C TYR A 56 26.17 21.66 -21.28
N ALA A 57 24.92 21.37 -21.65
CA ALA A 57 24.43 21.55 -23.01
C ALA A 57 24.48 23.03 -23.45
N ALA A 58 24.10 23.96 -22.56
CA ALA A 58 24.17 25.40 -22.83
C ALA A 58 25.60 25.87 -23.16
N GLY A 59 26.60 25.32 -22.45
CA GLY A 59 28.02 25.61 -22.68
C GLY A 59 28.60 24.94 -23.94
N ALA A 60 28.10 23.76 -24.32
CA ALA A 60 28.61 23.01 -25.46
C ALA A 60 28.37 23.71 -26.82
N GLY A 61 27.28 24.49 -26.96
CA GLY A 61 27.13 25.34 -28.14
C GLY A 61 26.77 24.63 -29.45
N THR A 62 26.41 23.34 -29.42
CA THR A 62 26.23 22.52 -30.62
C THR A 62 24.77 22.37 -31.05
N PRO A 63 24.46 21.99 -32.32
CA PRO A 63 23.10 21.65 -32.73
C PRO A 63 22.48 20.52 -31.90
N ALA A 64 23.26 19.52 -31.49
CA ALA A 64 22.80 18.44 -30.62
C ALA A 64 22.43 18.96 -29.22
N ALA A 65 23.17 19.95 -28.71
CA ALA A 65 22.84 20.61 -27.45
C ALA A 65 21.54 21.41 -27.55
N LEU A 66 21.36 22.18 -28.64
CA LEU A 66 20.10 22.90 -28.88
C LEU A 66 18.92 21.92 -29.02
N ALA A 67 19.10 20.80 -29.72
CA ALA A 67 18.10 19.74 -29.85
C ALA A 67 17.71 19.15 -28.48
N LEU A 68 18.69 18.82 -27.64
CA LEU A 68 18.47 18.31 -26.29
C LEU A 68 17.74 19.33 -25.42
N LEU A 69 18.21 20.59 -25.38
CA LEU A 69 17.58 21.66 -24.61
C LEU A 69 16.14 21.92 -25.05
N THR A 70 15.88 21.88 -26.36
CA THR A 70 14.51 22.00 -26.90
C THR A 70 13.59 20.90 -26.36
N GLY A 71 14.07 19.65 -26.31
CA GLY A 71 13.29 18.54 -25.75
C GLY A 71 13.11 18.63 -24.24
N ILE A 72 14.16 19.03 -23.50
CA ILE A 72 14.09 19.25 -22.04
C ILE A 72 13.13 20.39 -21.70
N GLY A 73 13.06 21.44 -22.52
CA GLY A 73 12.08 22.52 -22.42
C GLY A 73 10.64 22.02 -22.31
N TYR A 74 10.33 20.91 -22.99
CA TYR A 74 8.98 20.33 -22.98
C TYR A 74 8.80 19.19 -21.96
N LEU A 75 9.79 18.30 -21.84
CA LEU A 75 9.66 17.07 -21.05
C LEU A 75 10.18 17.19 -19.61
N GLY A 76 11.06 18.16 -19.35
CA GLY A 76 11.73 18.34 -18.07
C GLY A 76 10.79 18.74 -16.92
N THR A 77 11.35 18.82 -15.72
CA THR A 77 10.67 19.46 -14.58
C THR A 77 10.42 20.94 -14.88
N PRO A 78 9.47 21.62 -14.20
CA PRO A 78 9.21 23.04 -14.45
C PRO A 78 10.46 23.92 -14.40
N ARG A 79 11.40 23.60 -13.50
CA ARG A 79 12.67 24.31 -13.33
C ARG A 79 13.63 24.05 -14.49
N GLN A 80 13.84 22.77 -14.84
CA GLN A 80 14.66 22.37 -15.99
C GLN A 80 14.12 22.93 -17.30
N ALA A 81 12.80 22.91 -17.48
CA ALA A 81 12.13 23.45 -18.66
C ALA A 81 12.45 24.94 -18.84
N ALA A 82 12.27 25.74 -17.79
CA ALA A 82 12.56 27.18 -17.82
C ALA A 82 14.05 27.50 -18.04
N GLU A 83 14.97 26.70 -17.51
CA GLU A 83 16.41 26.87 -17.76
C GLU A 83 16.78 26.45 -19.19
N ALA A 84 16.23 25.34 -19.67
CA ALA A 84 16.51 24.81 -21.00
C ALA A 84 15.95 25.70 -22.11
N GLU A 85 14.76 26.29 -21.93
CA GLU A 85 14.18 27.27 -22.84
C GLU A 85 15.07 28.51 -22.97
N ARG A 86 15.55 29.07 -21.84
CA ARG A 86 16.48 30.20 -21.83
C ARG A 86 17.78 29.86 -22.57
N ALA A 87 18.39 28.72 -22.25
CA ALA A 87 19.62 28.28 -22.89
C ALA A 87 19.43 28.01 -24.40
N ALA A 88 18.28 27.46 -24.81
CA ALA A 88 17.95 27.24 -26.21
C ALA A 88 17.83 28.58 -26.98
N LEU A 89 17.16 29.57 -26.40
CA LEU A 89 17.06 30.92 -26.99
C LEU A 89 18.43 31.57 -27.16
N ASP A 90 19.32 31.46 -26.17
CA ASP A 90 20.69 31.98 -26.26
C ASP A 90 21.50 31.29 -27.37
N LEU A 91 21.35 29.98 -27.54
CA LEU A 91 21.99 29.24 -28.62
C LEU A 91 21.45 29.64 -30.00
N MET A 92 20.14 29.84 -30.12
CA MET A 92 19.52 30.33 -31.35
C MET A 92 20.00 31.75 -31.70
N ALA A 93 20.12 32.64 -30.71
CA ALA A 93 20.66 33.99 -30.90
C ALA A 93 22.13 33.97 -31.38
N ARG A 94 22.89 32.94 -31.01
CA ARG A 94 24.25 32.68 -31.51
C ARG A 94 24.31 31.98 -32.87
N GLY A 95 23.17 31.73 -33.51
CA GLY A 95 23.09 31.15 -34.85
C GLY A 95 23.12 29.61 -34.92
N VAL A 96 22.93 28.91 -33.79
CA VAL A 96 22.85 27.45 -33.79
C VAL A 96 21.52 27.01 -34.45
N ALA A 97 21.61 26.16 -35.47
CA ALA A 97 20.45 25.72 -36.25
C ALA A 97 19.51 24.82 -35.43
N ARG A 98 18.21 25.14 -35.44
CA ARG A 98 17.16 24.38 -34.76
C ARG A 98 16.79 23.13 -35.57
N PRO A 99 16.54 21.97 -34.92
CA PRO A 99 16.10 20.78 -35.63
C PRO A 99 14.65 20.92 -36.14
N ALA A 100 14.35 20.35 -37.31
CA ALA A 100 13.07 20.53 -37.99
C ALA A 100 11.85 19.99 -37.22
N TRP A 101 12.04 19.00 -36.34
CA TRP A 101 10.95 18.46 -35.52
C TRP A 101 10.53 19.39 -34.38
N ALA A 102 11.36 20.39 -34.03
CA ALA A 102 11.15 21.24 -32.87
C ALA A 102 9.91 22.14 -32.96
N ASP A 103 9.49 22.51 -34.18
CA ASP A 103 8.31 23.35 -34.39
C ASP A 103 7.00 22.61 -34.12
N ARG A 104 7.04 21.28 -34.04
CA ARG A 104 5.89 20.42 -33.76
C ARG A 104 5.91 19.84 -32.34
N LEU A 105 6.91 20.19 -31.55
CA LEU A 105 6.99 19.77 -30.16
C LEU A 105 5.85 20.41 -29.38
N GLY A 106 5.17 19.63 -28.53
CA GLY A 106 4.03 20.13 -27.75
C GLY A 106 2.74 20.38 -28.53
N THR A 107 2.72 20.21 -29.86
CA THR A 107 1.49 20.32 -30.67
C THR A 107 0.71 19.00 -30.76
N VAL A 108 0.96 18.09 -29.82
CA VAL A 108 0.30 16.78 -29.78
C VAL A 108 -1.17 16.97 -29.40
N MET A 109 -2.06 16.32 -30.14
CA MET A 109 -3.49 16.34 -29.88
C MET A 109 -3.91 14.96 -29.35
N PRO A 110 -4.58 14.90 -28.18
CA PRO A 110 -5.22 13.69 -27.73
C PRO A 110 -6.43 13.37 -28.60
N GLU A 111 -6.70 12.09 -28.80
CA GLU A 111 -7.85 11.62 -29.57
C GLU A 111 -8.77 10.78 -28.69
N GLU A 112 -8.51 9.48 -28.57
CA GLU A 112 -9.38 8.54 -27.87
C GLU A 112 -8.64 7.92 -26.67
N CYS A 113 -9.38 7.62 -25.61
CA CYS A 113 -8.87 6.90 -24.46
C CYS A 113 -9.70 5.63 -24.26
N PHE A 114 -9.04 4.54 -23.87
CA PHE A 114 -9.68 3.27 -23.58
C PHE A 114 -9.08 2.64 -22.34
N VAL A 115 -9.84 1.79 -21.66
CA VAL A 115 -9.35 0.85 -20.66
C VAL A 115 -9.43 -0.56 -21.21
N SER A 116 -8.35 -1.32 -21.07
CA SER A 116 -8.32 -2.77 -21.22
C SER A 116 -7.92 -3.37 -19.88
N GLY A 117 -8.76 -4.19 -19.28
CA GLY A 117 -8.47 -4.75 -17.96
C GLY A 117 -9.28 -6.00 -17.68
N ASP A 118 -8.97 -6.64 -16.56
CA ASP A 118 -9.79 -7.73 -16.06
C ASP A 118 -11.14 -7.21 -15.52
N VAL A 119 -12.15 -8.09 -15.48
CA VAL A 119 -13.48 -7.77 -14.94
C VAL A 119 -13.49 -7.55 -13.43
N TYR A 120 -12.41 -7.93 -12.72
CA TYR A 120 -12.30 -7.74 -11.27
C TYR A 120 -11.84 -6.33 -10.89
N GLY A 121 -11.14 -5.65 -11.81
CA GLY A 121 -10.51 -4.36 -11.60
C GLY A 121 -9.22 -4.44 -10.78
N ASP A 122 -8.44 -5.51 -10.97
CA ASP A 122 -7.12 -5.69 -10.33
C ASP A 122 -6.03 -4.93 -11.08
N HIS A 123 -5.98 -5.10 -12.39
CA HIS A 123 -5.02 -4.40 -13.25
C HIS A 123 -5.72 -3.81 -14.48
N GLU A 124 -5.33 -2.59 -14.82
CA GLU A 124 -5.90 -1.87 -15.97
C GLU A 124 -4.77 -1.33 -16.85
N SER A 125 -4.85 -1.61 -18.15
CA SER A 125 -4.07 -0.97 -19.19
C SER A 125 -4.87 0.17 -19.79
N ILE A 126 -4.44 1.41 -19.55
CA ILE A 126 -5.05 2.61 -20.12
C ILE A 126 -4.36 2.93 -21.44
N VAL A 127 -5.14 2.98 -22.52
CA VAL A 127 -4.65 3.24 -23.88
C VAL A 127 -5.13 4.60 -24.32
N CYS A 128 -4.21 5.56 -24.47
CA CYS A 128 -4.49 6.91 -24.97
C CYS A 128 -3.88 7.08 -26.37
N THR A 129 -4.68 7.47 -27.35
CA THR A 129 -4.20 7.74 -28.72
C THR A 129 -3.97 9.22 -28.93
N PHE A 130 -2.95 9.53 -29.75
CA PHE A 130 -2.51 10.88 -30.02
C PHE A 130 -2.05 11.02 -31.47
N SER A 131 -2.10 12.24 -31.99
CA SER A 131 -1.49 12.61 -33.26
C SER A 131 -0.86 14.00 -33.20
N TYR A 132 -0.03 14.34 -34.18
CA TYR A 132 0.56 15.67 -34.34
C TYR A 132 -0.09 16.43 -35.50
N GLY A 133 -1.42 16.36 -35.59
CA GLY A 133 -2.20 17.01 -36.66
C GLY A 133 -2.04 16.39 -38.06
N GLY A 134 -1.48 15.19 -38.15
CA GLY A 134 -1.29 14.46 -39.41
C GLY A 134 -1.78 13.01 -39.30
N PRO A 135 -1.69 12.20 -40.36
CA PRO A 135 -2.29 10.86 -40.42
C PRO A 135 -1.57 9.82 -39.54
N ARG A 136 -0.39 10.15 -39.01
CA ARG A 136 0.37 9.25 -38.13
C ARG A 136 -0.09 9.42 -36.69
N ARG A 137 -0.66 8.36 -36.14
CA ARG A 137 -1.07 8.25 -34.74
C ARG A 137 -0.03 7.45 -33.96
N HIS A 138 0.00 7.67 -32.66
CA HIS A 138 0.65 6.77 -31.71
C HIS A 138 -0.24 6.57 -30.49
N ALA A 139 -0.09 5.43 -29.83
CA ALA A 139 -0.76 5.11 -28.58
C ALA A 139 0.28 5.11 -27.45
N LEU A 140 -0.08 5.73 -26.33
CA LEU A 140 0.54 5.50 -25.04
C LEU A 140 -0.29 4.46 -24.30
N VAL A 141 0.35 3.39 -23.85
CA VAL A 141 -0.27 2.39 -22.99
C VAL A 141 0.33 2.54 -21.60
N VAL A 142 -0.52 2.61 -20.57
CA VAL A 142 -0.11 2.79 -19.18
C VAL A 142 -0.72 1.68 -18.34
N LEU A 143 0.13 0.90 -17.67
CA LEU A 143 -0.31 -0.15 -16.75
C LEU A 143 -0.54 0.45 -15.36
N VAL A 144 -1.76 0.33 -14.85
CA VAL A 144 -2.17 0.80 -13.52
C VAL A 144 -2.56 -0.40 -12.68
N ASP A 145 -1.86 -0.57 -11.56
CA ASP A 145 -2.17 -1.56 -10.53
C ASP A 145 -3.19 -1.00 -9.53
N ARG A 146 -4.24 -1.76 -9.25
CA ARG A 146 -5.36 -1.44 -8.34
C ARG A 146 -5.48 -2.45 -7.19
N THR A 147 -4.45 -3.23 -6.92
CA THR A 147 -4.54 -4.38 -5.99
C THR A 147 -4.36 -3.98 -4.54
N LYS A 148 -3.51 -2.97 -4.27
CA LYS A 148 -3.19 -2.49 -2.92
C LYS A 148 -3.27 -0.98 -2.84
N ALA A 149 -4.13 -0.48 -1.97
CA ALA A 149 -4.06 0.90 -1.50
C ALA A 149 -2.96 0.99 -0.43
N GLU A 150 -2.04 1.95 -0.55
CA GLU A 150 -1.17 2.26 0.58
C GLU A 150 -2.01 2.90 1.70
N PRO A 151 -1.78 2.55 2.98
CA PRO A 151 -2.51 3.14 4.09
C PRO A 151 -2.30 4.66 4.10
N VAL A 152 -3.40 5.41 4.13
CA VAL A 152 -3.35 6.85 4.43
C VAL A 152 -2.81 7.00 5.86
N GLY A 153 -1.54 7.37 5.98
CA GLY A 153 -0.92 7.72 7.27
C GLY A 153 0.18 6.80 7.82
N ALA A 154 0.63 5.76 7.09
CA ALA A 154 1.70 4.88 7.60
C ALA A 154 3.14 5.45 7.46
N GLY A 155 3.33 6.69 7.01
CA GLY A 155 4.68 7.24 6.76
C GLY A 155 4.83 8.76 6.73
N GLY A 156 3.86 9.53 7.20
CA GLY A 156 3.95 10.99 7.23
C GLY A 156 2.59 11.66 7.41
N ARG A 157 2.61 12.94 7.84
CA ARG A 157 1.41 13.79 7.94
C ARG A 157 0.77 13.93 6.56
N THR A 158 -0.13 13.02 6.18
CA THR A 158 -1.04 13.27 5.05
C THR A 158 -1.95 14.44 5.45
N PRO A 159 -1.93 15.56 4.70
CA PRO A 159 -2.81 16.69 4.98
C PRO A 159 -4.27 16.23 5.05
N ARG A 160 -5.03 16.76 6.01
CA ARG A 160 -6.49 16.58 6.05
C ARG A 160 -7.06 17.01 4.69
N GLY A 161 -7.73 16.08 3.99
CA GLY A 161 -8.35 16.34 2.68
C GLY A 161 -7.58 15.77 1.48
N THR A 162 -6.44 15.09 1.66
CA THR A 162 -5.81 14.36 0.55
C THR A 162 -6.68 13.16 0.17
N VAL A 163 -7.23 13.19 -1.05
CA VAL A 163 -7.97 12.06 -1.62
C VAL A 163 -6.97 10.93 -1.88
N PRO A 164 -7.21 9.70 -1.39
CA PRO A 164 -6.31 8.58 -1.65
C PRO A 164 -6.09 8.41 -3.15
N ALA A 165 -4.84 8.12 -3.55
CA ALA A 165 -4.57 7.76 -4.93
C ALA A 165 -5.42 6.55 -5.32
N TYR A 166 -6.01 6.57 -6.51
CA TYR A 166 -6.71 5.42 -7.05
C TYR A 166 -5.68 4.72 -7.95
N GLY A 167 -5.05 3.66 -7.45
CA GLY A 167 -4.02 2.87 -8.14
C GLY A 167 -2.62 3.49 -8.25
N MET A 168 -1.67 2.69 -8.76
CA MET A 168 -0.27 3.04 -8.99
C MET A 168 0.11 2.73 -10.44
N VAL A 169 0.78 3.65 -11.13
CA VAL A 169 1.36 3.34 -12.44
C VAL A 169 2.55 2.40 -12.24
N ARG A 170 2.51 1.25 -12.91
CA ARG A 170 3.55 0.22 -12.87
C ARG A 170 4.44 0.24 -14.10
N ASP A 171 3.89 0.57 -15.25
CA ASP A 171 4.64 0.58 -16.50
C ASP A 171 3.98 1.51 -17.53
N ALA A 172 4.73 1.91 -18.55
CA ALA A 172 4.22 2.62 -19.71
C ALA A 172 5.08 2.40 -20.95
N TRP A 173 4.43 2.26 -22.10
CA TRP A 173 5.12 2.12 -23.40
C TRP A 173 4.33 2.75 -24.54
N VAL A 174 5.00 2.88 -25.69
CA VAL A 174 4.44 3.54 -26.88
C VAL A 174 4.31 2.54 -28.03
N SER A 175 3.19 2.62 -28.75
CA SER A 175 2.98 1.88 -30.00
C SER A 175 2.63 2.82 -31.14
N SER A 176 3.32 2.69 -32.27
CA SER A 176 2.96 3.34 -33.53
C SER A 176 1.93 2.55 -34.35
N ARG A 177 1.57 1.34 -33.92
CA ARG A 177 0.61 0.45 -34.59
C ARG A 177 -0.76 0.51 -33.90
N VAL A 178 -1.36 1.70 -33.87
CA VAL A 178 -2.57 2.00 -33.08
C VAL A 178 -3.73 1.07 -33.44
N GLU A 179 -3.99 0.89 -34.72
CA GLU A 179 -5.15 0.14 -35.22
C GLU A 179 -5.01 -1.35 -34.90
N ARG A 180 -3.79 -1.88 -34.99
CA ARG A 180 -3.48 -3.27 -34.59
C ARG A 180 -3.64 -3.46 -33.09
N LEU A 181 -3.16 -2.51 -32.28
CA LEU A 181 -3.31 -2.53 -30.82
C LEU A 181 -4.79 -2.53 -30.44
N LEU A 182 -5.58 -1.59 -30.96
CA LEU A 182 -7.01 -1.48 -30.66
C LEU A 182 -7.79 -2.71 -31.17
N ALA A 183 -7.43 -3.26 -32.34
CA ALA A 183 -8.04 -4.49 -32.83
C ALA A 183 -7.74 -5.69 -31.92
N GLN A 184 -6.51 -5.77 -31.39
CA GLN A 184 -6.12 -6.80 -30.43
C GLN A 184 -6.90 -6.67 -29.12
N CYS A 185 -6.97 -5.48 -28.51
CA CYS A 185 -7.73 -5.28 -27.27
C CYS A 185 -9.23 -5.63 -27.45
N ARG A 186 -9.82 -5.28 -28.60
CA ARG A 186 -11.21 -5.65 -28.94
C ARG A 186 -11.37 -7.16 -29.14
N ALA A 187 -10.38 -7.85 -29.71
CA ALA A 187 -10.42 -9.30 -29.85
C ALA A 187 -10.31 -9.98 -28.47
N GLU A 188 -9.37 -9.54 -27.63
CA GLU A 188 -9.20 -10.06 -26.28
C GLU A 188 -10.48 -9.91 -25.44
N SER A 189 -11.15 -8.76 -25.49
CA SER A 189 -12.42 -8.55 -24.78
C SER A 189 -13.59 -9.39 -25.33
N ARG A 190 -13.56 -9.79 -26.61
CA ARG A 190 -14.59 -10.69 -27.18
C ARG A 190 -14.32 -12.16 -26.88
N ASP A 191 -13.04 -12.55 -26.96
CA ASP A 191 -12.63 -13.96 -26.93
C ASP A 191 -12.33 -14.44 -25.50
N ARG A 192 -12.13 -13.52 -24.54
CA ARG A 192 -11.86 -13.82 -23.13
C ARG A 192 -12.94 -13.22 -22.23
N PRO A 193 -13.84 -14.02 -21.61
CA PRO A 193 -14.96 -13.50 -20.84
C PRO A 193 -14.60 -12.68 -19.59
N LEU A 194 -13.36 -12.83 -19.10
CA LEU A 194 -12.85 -12.08 -17.95
C LEU A 194 -12.10 -10.80 -18.34
N MET A 195 -12.09 -10.43 -19.62
CA MET A 195 -11.47 -9.20 -20.11
C MET A 195 -12.53 -8.20 -20.59
N ARG A 196 -12.31 -6.93 -20.27
CA ARG A 196 -13.13 -5.81 -20.77
C ARG A 196 -12.29 -4.84 -21.58
N PHE A 197 -12.92 -4.21 -22.57
CA PHE A 197 -12.34 -3.12 -23.34
C PHE A 197 -13.38 -2.04 -23.61
N GLU A 198 -13.21 -0.88 -22.98
CA GLU A 198 -14.22 0.19 -22.93
C GLU A 198 -13.61 1.56 -23.22
N PRO A 199 -14.35 2.48 -23.86
CA PRO A 199 -13.91 3.86 -24.01
C PRO A 199 -13.90 4.59 -22.67
N LEU A 200 -12.95 5.50 -22.50
CA LEU A 200 -12.86 6.41 -21.37
C LEU A 200 -12.95 7.87 -21.82
N ASP A 201 -13.52 8.71 -20.97
CA ASP A 201 -13.44 10.16 -21.16
C ASP A 201 -11.97 10.64 -21.03
N PRO A 202 -11.43 11.39 -22.01
CA PRO A 202 -10.05 11.85 -21.96
C PRO A 202 -9.71 12.76 -20.76
N ALA A 203 -10.67 13.56 -20.29
CA ALA A 203 -10.45 14.46 -19.16
C ALA A 203 -10.41 13.68 -17.83
N ASP A 204 -11.34 12.72 -17.65
CA ASP A 204 -11.34 11.82 -16.50
C ASP A 204 -10.08 10.93 -16.50
N THR A 205 -9.68 10.47 -17.69
CA THR A 205 -8.43 9.70 -17.89
C THR A 205 -7.21 10.50 -17.44
N ARG A 206 -7.12 11.79 -17.78
CA ARG A 206 -6.06 12.67 -17.28
C ARG A 206 -6.03 12.71 -15.76
N ALA A 207 -7.19 12.97 -15.14
CA ALA A 207 -7.26 13.13 -13.69
C ALA A 207 -6.84 11.83 -12.96
N MET A 208 -7.27 10.68 -13.48
CA MET A 208 -6.92 9.35 -12.97
C MET A 208 -5.42 9.05 -13.12
N LEU A 209 -4.86 9.17 -14.32
CA LEU A 209 -3.45 8.88 -14.59
C LEU A 209 -2.51 9.84 -13.85
N HIS A 210 -2.90 11.11 -13.73
CA HIS A 210 -2.13 12.10 -12.96
C HIS A 210 -1.98 11.66 -11.51
N ARG A 211 -3.08 11.29 -10.84
CA ARG A 211 -3.03 10.83 -9.44
C ARG A 211 -2.26 9.54 -9.25
N ALA A 212 -2.46 8.57 -10.15
CA ALA A 212 -1.73 7.30 -10.08
C ALA A 212 -0.21 7.52 -10.28
N LEU A 213 0.18 8.43 -11.17
CA LEU A 213 1.58 8.78 -11.41
C LEU A 213 2.18 9.59 -10.24
N GLU A 214 1.42 10.51 -9.64
CA GLU A 214 1.83 11.21 -8.42
C GLU A 214 2.10 10.22 -7.28
N HIS A 215 1.25 9.21 -7.13
CA HIS A 215 1.47 8.14 -6.16
C HIS A 215 2.75 7.36 -6.44
N THR A 216 2.95 6.89 -7.68
CA THR A 216 4.20 6.23 -8.11
C THR A 216 5.43 7.08 -7.80
N ASN A 217 5.37 8.39 -8.03
CA ASN A 217 6.50 9.30 -7.77
C ASN A 217 6.76 9.53 -6.28
N ALA A 218 5.71 9.49 -5.44
CA ALA A 218 5.82 9.69 -4.00
C ALA A 218 6.31 8.42 -3.28
N THR A 219 6.02 7.23 -3.82
CA THR A 219 6.45 5.95 -3.25
C THR A 219 7.97 5.79 -3.35
N VAL A 220 8.61 5.38 -2.26
CA VAL A 220 10.05 5.08 -2.23
C VAL A 220 10.30 3.74 -2.91
N ASN A 221 11.21 3.71 -3.89
CA ASN A 221 11.51 2.51 -4.69
C ASN A 221 10.22 1.85 -5.23
N PRO A 222 9.43 2.57 -6.04
CA PRO A 222 8.16 2.06 -6.50
C PRO A 222 8.40 0.80 -7.37
N PRO A 223 7.57 -0.24 -7.21
CA PRO A 223 7.71 -1.50 -7.94
C PRO A 223 7.26 -1.39 -9.40
N VAL A 224 7.99 -0.62 -10.19
CA VAL A 224 7.74 -0.34 -11.63
C VAL A 224 8.53 -1.27 -12.55
N GLY A 225 8.12 -1.36 -13.81
CA GLY A 225 8.83 -2.10 -14.86
C GLY A 225 10.24 -1.55 -15.10
N GLU A 226 11.14 -2.41 -15.58
CA GLU A 226 12.56 -2.07 -15.79
C GLU A 226 12.76 -0.85 -16.70
N ASP A 227 11.94 -0.74 -17.75
CA ASP A 227 12.00 0.35 -18.73
C ASP A 227 11.20 1.59 -18.34
N PHE A 228 10.44 1.55 -17.24
CA PHE A 228 9.51 2.62 -16.86
C PHE A 228 10.20 3.99 -16.78
N ALA A 229 11.39 4.02 -16.20
CA ALA A 229 12.20 5.23 -16.06
C ALA A 229 12.42 5.92 -17.41
N SER A 230 12.68 5.15 -18.47
CA SER A 230 12.91 5.67 -19.82
C SER A 230 11.68 6.34 -20.43
N TYR A 231 10.47 5.95 -20.01
CA TYR A 231 9.21 6.51 -20.49
C TYR A 231 8.59 7.54 -19.55
N HIS A 232 9.14 7.74 -18.35
CA HIS A 232 8.53 8.55 -17.30
C HIS A 232 8.25 10.00 -17.72
N ALA A 233 9.24 10.69 -18.27
CA ALA A 233 9.09 12.08 -18.71
C ALA A 233 8.09 12.20 -19.88
N PHE A 234 8.12 11.25 -20.82
CA PHE A 234 7.16 11.15 -21.92
C PHE A 234 5.72 10.92 -21.41
N LEU A 235 5.53 9.96 -20.49
CA LEU A 235 4.26 9.67 -19.84
C LEU A 235 3.70 10.92 -19.17
N ARG A 236 4.51 11.63 -18.37
CA ARG A 236 4.13 12.88 -17.72
C ARG A 236 3.65 13.93 -18.72
N ALA A 237 4.37 14.10 -19.83
CA ALA A 237 3.99 15.05 -20.88
C ALA A 237 2.68 14.67 -21.58
N ARG A 238 2.46 13.38 -21.87
CA ARG A 238 1.22 12.90 -22.49
C ARG A 238 0.02 12.99 -21.58
N VAL A 239 0.16 12.70 -20.29
CA VAL A 239 -0.91 12.92 -19.31
C VAL A 239 -1.28 14.40 -19.23
N ARG A 240 -0.31 15.32 -19.31
CA ARG A 240 -0.57 16.77 -19.34
C ARG A 240 -1.28 17.23 -20.63
N ALA A 241 -1.04 16.56 -21.75
CA ALA A 241 -1.64 16.88 -23.04
C ALA A 241 -3.14 16.48 -23.15
N LEU A 242 -3.60 15.54 -22.32
CA LEU A 242 -5.02 15.22 -22.23
C LEU A 242 -5.83 16.44 -21.70
N PRO A 243 -7.12 16.56 -22.03
CA PRO A 243 -7.94 17.70 -21.61
C PRO A 243 -8.03 17.82 -20.07
N PRO A 244 -7.91 19.02 -19.48
CA PRO A 244 -8.12 19.21 -18.04
C PRO A 244 -9.60 19.16 -17.67
N GLY A 245 -9.91 19.18 -16.36
CA GLY A 245 -11.28 19.36 -15.85
C GLY A 245 -12.05 18.07 -15.56
N GLY A 246 -11.46 16.91 -15.81
CA GLY A 246 -12.06 15.62 -15.44
C GLY A 246 -11.94 15.29 -13.96
N ARG A 247 -12.58 14.19 -13.59
CA ARG A 247 -12.73 13.69 -12.22
C ARG A 247 -12.07 12.33 -12.09
N ALA A 248 -11.08 12.24 -11.22
CA ALA A 248 -10.52 10.94 -10.84
C ALA A 248 -11.53 10.17 -9.96
N PRO A 249 -11.60 8.83 -10.08
CA PRO A 249 -12.40 8.01 -9.16
C PRO A 249 -12.02 8.30 -7.72
N GLN A 250 -13.02 8.40 -6.86
CA GLN A 250 -12.83 8.60 -5.43
C GLN A 250 -13.35 7.38 -4.67
N PRO A 251 -12.54 6.78 -3.78
CA PRO A 251 -13.02 5.78 -2.84
C PRO A 251 -14.27 6.28 -2.11
N VAL A 252 -15.35 5.51 -2.14
CA VAL A 252 -16.55 5.83 -1.36
C VAL A 252 -16.25 5.55 0.10
N PRO A 253 -16.38 6.54 1.01
CA PRO A 253 -16.20 6.29 2.42
C PRO A 253 -17.30 5.36 2.94
N HIS A 254 -16.89 4.28 3.60
CA HIS A 254 -17.78 3.40 4.37
C HIS A 254 -17.59 3.69 5.85
N GLY A 255 -18.50 4.50 6.42
CA GLY A 255 -18.60 4.68 7.87
C GLY A 255 -19.13 3.43 8.57
N GLY A 256 -19.09 3.41 9.90
CA GLY A 256 -19.48 2.26 10.73
C GLY A 256 -20.85 1.69 10.36
N ASP A 257 -21.88 2.54 10.28
CA ASP A 257 -23.25 2.12 9.94
C ASP A 257 -23.35 1.42 8.58
N ARG A 258 -22.60 1.90 7.57
CA ARG A 258 -22.60 1.29 6.24
C ARG A 258 -21.91 -0.07 6.25
N ARG A 259 -20.82 -0.22 7.01
CA ARG A 259 -20.11 -1.50 7.17
C ARG A 259 -20.99 -2.51 7.89
N ALA A 260 -21.60 -2.12 9.00
CA ALA A 260 -22.54 -2.96 9.76
C ALA A 260 -23.76 -3.37 8.91
N THR A 261 -24.33 -2.44 8.14
CA THR A 261 -25.43 -2.75 7.22
C THR A 261 -25.01 -3.76 6.15
N LEU A 262 -23.78 -3.63 5.62
CA LEU A 262 -23.26 -4.54 4.62
C LEU A 262 -23.05 -5.95 5.19
N ALA A 263 -22.49 -6.05 6.39
CA ALA A 263 -22.31 -7.30 7.11
C ALA A 263 -23.65 -7.99 7.39
N ALA A 264 -24.63 -7.24 7.92
CA ALA A 264 -25.96 -7.77 8.22
C ALA A 264 -26.68 -8.28 6.97
N ARG A 265 -26.58 -7.58 5.84
CA ARG A 265 -27.17 -8.01 4.56
C ARG A 265 -26.53 -9.29 4.02
N PHE A 266 -25.23 -9.48 4.22
CA PHE A 266 -24.56 -10.72 3.84
C PHE A 266 -24.97 -11.88 4.77
N LEU A 267 -24.94 -11.68 6.09
CA LEU A 267 -25.29 -12.72 7.06
C LEU A 267 -26.76 -13.18 6.94
N ALA A 268 -27.65 -12.31 6.44
CA ALA A 268 -29.05 -12.64 6.17
C ALA A 268 -29.31 -13.23 4.76
N SER A 269 -28.26 -13.52 3.98
CA SER A 269 -28.39 -14.05 2.61
C SER A 269 -28.33 -15.57 2.56
N ASP A 270 -28.91 -16.15 1.50
CA ASP A 270 -28.88 -17.59 1.23
C ASP A 270 -27.44 -18.16 1.20
N GLU A 271 -26.44 -17.35 0.82
CA GLU A 271 -25.03 -17.78 0.77
C GLU A 271 -24.43 -17.99 2.16
N ALA A 272 -24.99 -17.34 3.17
CA ALA A 272 -24.55 -17.43 4.54
C ALA A 272 -25.25 -18.57 5.31
N GLU A 273 -26.32 -19.18 4.78
CA GLU A 273 -27.08 -20.26 5.45
C GLU A 273 -26.21 -21.47 5.80
N GLY A 274 -25.17 -21.74 5.01
CA GLY A 274 -24.24 -22.85 5.24
C GLY A 274 -23.17 -22.60 6.32
N LEU A 275 -23.12 -21.40 6.91
CA LEU A 275 -22.10 -21.04 7.90
C LEU A 275 -22.53 -21.52 9.29
N SER A 276 -21.68 -22.32 9.93
CA SER A 276 -22.01 -23.06 11.15
C SER A 276 -21.93 -22.19 12.42
N ASP A 277 -20.89 -21.35 12.52
CA ASP A 277 -20.69 -20.42 13.64
C ASP A 277 -20.94 -18.99 13.17
N LEU A 278 -22.13 -18.46 13.47
CA LEU A 278 -22.52 -17.10 13.09
C LEU A 278 -21.71 -16.01 13.82
N SER A 279 -21.17 -16.31 15.00
CA SER A 279 -20.35 -15.36 15.75
C SER A 279 -18.97 -15.20 15.11
N ALA A 280 -18.30 -16.32 14.81
CA ALA A 280 -17.04 -16.30 14.06
C ALA A 280 -17.25 -15.76 12.64
N ALA A 281 -18.34 -16.13 11.98
CA ALA A 281 -18.69 -15.60 10.65
C ALA A 281 -18.85 -14.07 10.67
N GLY A 282 -19.55 -13.51 11.66
CA GLY A 282 -19.70 -12.06 11.81
C GLY A 282 -18.36 -11.34 11.88
N ARG A 283 -17.46 -11.81 12.75
CA ARG A 283 -16.11 -11.22 12.88
C ARG A 283 -15.29 -11.37 11.59
N CYS A 284 -15.36 -12.51 10.92
CA CYS A 284 -14.69 -12.72 9.63
C CYS A 284 -15.19 -11.75 8.54
N VAL A 285 -16.51 -11.53 8.48
CA VAL A 285 -17.14 -10.58 7.53
C VAL A 285 -16.66 -9.16 7.78
N ASP A 286 -16.58 -8.74 9.04
CA ASP A 286 -16.05 -7.42 9.39
C ASP A 286 -14.60 -7.26 8.86
N ARG A 287 -13.76 -8.29 8.98
CA ARG A 287 -12.40 -8.26 8.42
C ARG A 287 -12.36 -8.17 6.90
N ILE A 288 -13.24 -8.87 6.20
CA ILE A 288 -13.37 -8.78 4.73
C ILE A 288 -13.77 -7.36 4.33
N ILE A 289 -14.74 -6.76 5.01
CA ILE A 289 -15.22 -5.40 4.75
C ILE A 289 -14.13 -4.38 5.06
N ASP A 290 -13.45 -4.51 6.20
CA ASP A 290 -12.37 -3.62 6.61
C ASP A 290 -11.21 -3.65 5.64
N TYR A 291 -10.80 -4.84 5.18
CA TYR A 291 -9.81 -4.97 4.11
C TYR A 291 -10.26 -4.24 2.84
N GLY A 292 -11.50 -4.50 2.41
CA GLY A 292 -12.12 -3.83 1.28
C GLY A 292 -12.14 -2.30 1.37
N CYS A 293 -12.39 -1.78 2.57
CA CYS A 293 -12.47 -0.34 2.81
C CYS A 293 -11.09 0.32 2.89
N ALA A 294 -10.15 -0.31 3.62
CA ALA A 294 -8.87 0.28 3.97
C ALA A 294 -7.75 -0.06 2.98
N GLN A 295 -7.73 -1.29 2.44
CA GLN A 295 -6.65 -1.80 1.59
C GLN A 295 -7.03 -1.86 0.10
N ASP A 296 -8.31 -1.69 -0.21
CA ASP A 296 -8.85 -1.82 -1.56
C ASP A 296 -9.66 -0.59 -2.01
N PHE A 297 -9.13 0.60 -1.77
CA PHE A 297 -9.69 1.84 -2.33
C PHE A 297 -11.20 2.02 -2.05
N GLY A 298 -11.71 1.57 -0.90
CA GLY A 298 -13.12 1.69 -0.55
C GLY A 298 -14.06 0.72 -1.29
N ARG A 299 -13.56 -0.43 -1.78
CA ARG A 299 -14.32 -1.41 -2.59
C ARG A 299 -14.56 -2.74 -1.84
N PRO A 300 -15.39 -2.78 -0.78
CA PRO A 300 -15.66 -4.01 -0.03
C PRO A 300 -16.32 -5.11 -0.86
N LEU A 301 -17.10 -4.77 -1.88
CA LEU A 301 -17.77 -5.74 -2.76
C LEU A 301 -16.91 -6.22 -3.93
N ARG A 302 -15.75 -5.61 -4.20
CA ARG A 302 -14.82 -6.16 -5.20
C ARG A 302 -14.33 -7.51 -4.70
N VAL A 303 -14.40 -8.53 -5.53
CA VAL A 303 -13.82 -9.85 -5.26
C VAL A 303 -13.00 -10.28 -6.47
N SER A 304 -11.84 -10.87 -6.22
CA SER A 304 -10.93 -11.35 -7.25
C SER A 304 -10.02 -12.42 -6.70
N PRO A 305 -9.43 -13.28 -7.56
CA PRO A 305 -8.44 -14.27 -7.13
C PRO A 305 -7.29 -13.62 -6.35
N LEU A 306 -6.70 -12.57 -6.92
CA LEU A 306 -5.56 -11.88 -6.30
C LEU A 306 -5.94 -11.17 -5.00
N LYS A 307 -7.14 -10.57 -4.92
CA LYS A 307 -7.64 -9.97 -3.68
C LYS A 307 -7.79 -11.01 -2.58
N ALA A 308 -8.33 -12.18 -2.89
CA ALA A 308 -8.48 -13.27 -1.93
C ALA A 308 -7.11 -13.75 -1.41
N GLU A 309 -6.15 -13.96 -2.31
CA GLU A 309 -4.79 -14.34 -1.92
C GLU A 309 -4.11 -13.28 -1.06
N MET A 310 -4.19 -12.00 -1.43
CA MET A 310 -3.61 -10.91 -0.64
C MET A 310 -4.27 -10.79 0.74
N PHE A 311 -5.60 -10.95 0.81
CA PHE A 311 -6.32 -10.93 2.07
C PHE A 311 -5.88 -12.08 2.99
N LEU A 312 -5.87 -13.31 2.47
CA LEU A 312 -5.54 -14.51 3.23
C LEU A 312 -4.05 -14.62 3.56
N LEU A 313 -3.16 -14.32 2.62
CA LEU A 313 -1.73 -14.68 2.72
C LEU A 313 -0.82 -13.50 3.05
N ASP A 314 -1.27 -12.26 2.84
CA ASP A 314 -0.51 -11.04 3.17
C ASP A 314 -1.12 -10.32 4.36
N TRP A 315 -2.37 -9.87 4.26
CA TRP A 315 -2.93 -8.92 5.22
C TRP A 315 -3.34 -9.58 6.54
N LEU A 316 -4.14 -10.65 6.50
CA LEU A 316 -4.62 -11.32 7.70
C LEU A 316 -3.44 -11.75 8.62
N PRO A 317 -2.49 -12.61 8.17
CA PRO A 317 -1.42 -13.10 9.02
C PRO A 317 -0.52 -11.99 9.57
N ARG A 318 -0.41 -10.85 8.85
CA ARG A 318 0.43 -9.71 9.23
C ARG A 318 -0.23 -8.70 10.15
N LYS A 319 -1.56 -8.62 10.16
CA LYS A 319 -2.29 -7.48 10.74
C LYS A 319 -3.41 -7.87 11.68
N VAL A 320 -3.84 -9.12 11.69
CA VAL A 320 -5.00 -9.57 12.44
C VAL A 320 -4.68 -10.88 13.16
N LEU A 321 -4.82 -10.87 14.49
CA LEU A 321 -4.84 -12.12 15.26
C LEU A 321 -6.25 -12.69 15.16
N LEU A 322 -6.34 -13.95 14.73
CA LEU A 322 -7.59 -14.68 14.56
C LEU A 322 -7.64 -15.83 15.55
N SER A 323 -8.80 -16.05 16.17
CA SER A 323 -9.02 -17.23 16.99
C SER A 323 -9.03 -18.52 16.16
N PRO A 324 -8.81 -19.71 16.75
CA PRO A 324 -8.88 -20.97 16.00
C PRO A 324 -10.19 -21.14 15.23
N ALA A 325 -11.31 -20.78 15.85
CA ALA A 325 -12.63 -20.82 15.22
C ALA A 325 -12.73 -19.85 14.03
N GLU A 326 -12.13 -18.66 14.12
CA GLU A 326 -12.08 -17.72 13.01
C GLU A 326 -11.15 -18.22 11.89
N GLN A 327 -10.00 -18.79 12.22
CA GLN A 327 -9.07 -19.37 11.23
C GLN A 327 -9.75 -20.49 10.43
N GLU A 328 -10.53 -21.35 11.08
CA GLU A 328 -11.32 -22.37 10.40
C GLU A 328 -12.45 -21.77 9.57
N ALA A 329 -13.12 -20.72 10.07
CA ALA A 329 -14.26 -20.10 9.40
C ALA A 329 -13.88 -19.23 8.19
N VAL A 330 -12.75 -18.51 8.23
CA VAL A 330 -12.40 -17.47 7.24
C VAL A 330 -12.50 -17.95 5.80
N PRO A 331 -11.90 -19.09 5.37
CA PRO A 331 -11.99 -19.54 3.99
C PRO A 331 -13.43 -19.80 3.52
N HIS A 332 -14.26 -20.39 4.39
CA HIS A 332 -15.66 -20.67 4.10
C HIS A 332 -16.50 -19.39 4.03
N VAL A 333 -16.30 -18.47 4.98
CA VAL A 333 -16.97 -17.17 5.00
C VAL A 333 -16.58 -16.34 3.77
N LEU A 334 -15.30 -16.34 3.41
CA LEU A 334 -14.80 -15.64 2.22
C LEU A 334 -15.39 -16.25 0.93
N ALA A 335 -15.47 -17.58 0.82
CA ALA A 335 -16.10 -18.23 -0.32
C ALA A 335 -17.60 -17.88 -0.44
N SER A 336 -18.34 -17.83 0.67
CA SER A 336 -19.73 -17.36 0.67
C SER A 336 -19.84 -15.88 0.31
N TRP A 337 -18.95 -15.04 0.84
CA TRP A 337 -18.87 -13.61 0.50
C TRP A 337 -18.62 -13.40 -1.00
N VAL A 338 -17.71 -14.19 -1.60
CA VAL A 338 -17.41 -14.13 -3.04
C VAL A 338 -18.68 -14.35 -3.87
N ARG A 339 -19.46 -15.38 -3.55
CA ARG A 339 -20.72 -15.66 -4.27
C ARG A 339 -21.73 -14.54 -4.11
N TRP A 340 -21.90 -14.04 -2.88
CA TRP A 340 -22.85 -12.98 -2.58
C TRP A 340 -22.46 -11.66 -3.27
N ALA A 341 -21.21 -11.22 -3.10
CA ALA A 341 -20.68 -9.99 -3.64
C ALA A 341 -20.67 -10.00 -5.17
N ALA A 342 -20.29 -11.13 -5.79
CA ALA A 342 -20.30 -11.30 -7.24
C ALA A 342 -21.67 -11.02 -7.87
N ARG A 343 -22.78 -11.43 -7.22
CA ARG A 343 -24.12 -11.11 -7.71
C ARG A 343 -24.47 -9.63 -7.58
N GLN A 344 -23.97 -8.96 -6.54
CA GLN A 344 -24.19 -7.51 -6.38
C GLN A 344 -23.43 -6.71 -7.44
N THR A 345 -22.26 -7.19 -7.88
CA THR A 345 -21.41 -6.51 -8.86
C THR A 345 -21.60 -7.00 -10.30
N GLY A 346 -22.37 -8.06 -10.51
CA GLY A 346 -22.56 -8.67 -11.84
C GLY A 346 -21.30 -9.37 -12.37
N LEU A 347 -20.48 -9.95 -11.49
CA LEU A 347 -19.28 -10.70 -11.90
C LEU A 347 -19.70 -12.01 -12.61
N PRO A 348 -19.11 -12.35 -13.78
CA PRO A 348 -19.44 -13.59 -14.49
C PRO A 348 -19.09 -14.85 -13.69
N ASP A 349 -19.83 -15.95 -13.91
CA ASP A 349 -19.65 -17.23 -13.21
C ASP A 349 -18.23 -17.82 -13.35
N GLU A 350 -17.58 -17.58 -14.48
CA GLU A 350 -16.16 -17.93 -14.67
C GLU A 350 -15.25 -17.21 -13.68
N GLY A 351 -15.52 -15.93 -13.42
CA GLY A 351 -14.75 -15.13 -12.48
C GLY A 351 -15.02 -15.49 -11.03
N VAL A 352 -16.28 -15.86 -10.73
CA VAL A 352 -16.66 -16.42 -9.43
C VAL A 352 -15.89 -17.72 -9.18
N ARG A 353 -15.89 -18.65 -10.14
CA ARG A 353 -15.17 -19.93 -10.02
C ARG A 353 -13.67 -19.71 -9.81
N ALA A 354 -13.02 -18.90 -10.64
CA ALA A 354 -11.60 -18.62 -10.49
C ALA A 354 -11.26 -17.98 -9.13
N THR A 355 -12.14 -17.13 -8.60
CA THR A 355 -11.95 -16.53 -7.27
C THR A 355 -12.11 -17.57 -6.16
N LEU A 356 -13.09 -18.46 -6.26
CA LEU A 356 -13.28 -19.56 -5.31
C LEU A 356 -12.11 -20.53 -5.33
N ASP A 357 -11.59 -20.87 -6.51
CA ASP A 357 -10.41 -21.73 -6.66
C ASP A 357 -9.21 -21.11 -5.94
N ALA A 358 -8.95 -19.81 -6.12
CA ALA A 358 -7.88 -19.10 -5.42
C ALA A 358 -8.06 -19.07 -3.89
N VAL A 359 -9.30 -18.95 -3.40
CA VAL A 359 -9.59 -19.06 -1.95
C VAL A 359 -9.17 -20.44 -1.43
N TRP A 360 -9.57 -21.51 -2.12
CA TRP A 360 -9.29 -22.88 -1.67
C TRP A 360 -7.83 -23.28 -1.83
N ASP A 361 -7.17 -22.86 -2.91
CA ASP A 361 -5.74 -23.05 -3.14
C ASP A 361 -4.89 -22.34 -2.08
N ALA A 362 -5.38 -21.20 -1.55
CA ALA A 362 -4.71 -20.46 -0.50
C ALA A 362 -4.90 -21.07 0.91
N THR A 363 -5.94 -21.86 1.17
CA THR A 363 -6.31 -22.33 2.53
C THR A 363 -5.17 -23.04 3.27
N VAL A 364 -4.45 -23.94 2.61
CA VAL A 364 -3.34 -24.68 3.25
C VAL A 364 -2.20 -23.73 3.62
N ARG A 365 -1.87 -22.79 2.73
CA ARG A 365 -0.84 -21.78 2.96
C ARG A 365 -1.25 -20.78 4.03
N PHE A 366 -2.53 -20.43 4.10
CA PHE A 366 -3.12 -19.58 5.13
C PHE A 366 -2.98 -20.21 6.52
N ALA A 367 -3.39 -21.46 6.68
CA ALA A 367 -3.24 -22.19 7.95
C ALA A 367 -1.76 -22.38 8.35
N ALA A 368 -0.85 -22.49 7.39
CA ALA A 368 0.59 -22.50 7.66
C ALA A 368 1.10 -21.12 8.10
N ALA A 369 0.64 -20.04 7.45
CA ALA A 369 1.05 -18.68 7.76
C ALA A 369 0.63 -18.24 9.16
N TYR A 370 -0.57 -18.62 9.63
CA TYR A 370 -1.00 -18.32 11.00
C TYR A 370 -0.26 -19.12 12.07
N ARG A 371 0.16 -20.35 11.75
CA ARG A 371 1.04 -21.13 12.63
C ARG A 371 2.48 -20.62 12.67
N ASP A 372 2.86 -19.71 11.78
CA ASP A 372 4.16 -19.05 11.77
C ASP A 372 4.06 -17.64 12.36
N PRO A 373 4.48 -17.42 13.61
CA PRO A 373 4.36 -16.11 14.22
C PRO A 373 5.26 -15.03 13.59
N ALA A 374 6.29 -15.40 12.84
CA ALA A 374 7.08 -14.44 12.06
C ALA A 374 6.31 -13.87 10.87
N ALA A 375 5.24 -14.56 10.41
CA ALA A 375 4.36 -14.03 9.38
C ALA A 375 3.65 -12.75 9.83
N ALA A 376 3.54 -12.48 11.15
CA ALA A 376 2.98 -11.25 11.72
C ALA A 376 3.92 -10.03 11.61
N GLY A 377 5.15 -10.21 11.10
CA GLY A 377 6.18 -9.17 11.13
C GLY A 377 6.76 -8.91 12.53
N LEU A 378 6.42 -9.78 13.49
CA LEU A 378 7.05 -9.83 14.79
C LEU A 378 8.39 -10.55 14.66
N ASP A 379 9.37 -10.10 15.43
CA ASP A 379 10.67 -10.76 15.50
C ASP A 379 10.48 -12.22 15.95
N ARG A 380 11.00 -13.18 15.17
CA ARG A 380 10.82 -14.62 15.44
C ARG A 380 11.28 -14.99 16.85
N ALA A 381 12.43 -14.48 17.28
CA ALA A 381 12.97 -14.78 18.60
C ALA A 381 12.11 -14.17 19.72
N LEU A 382 11.50 -13.00 19.47
CA LEU A 382 10.53 -12.40 20.39
C LEU A 382 9.28 -13.27 20.54
N VAL A 383 8.74 -13.80 19.43
CA VAL A 383 7.53 -14.62 19.52
C VAL A 383 7.82 -15.98 20.15
N ASP A 384 8.91 -16.64 19.79
CA ASP A 384 9.30 -17.93 20.40
C ASP A 384 9.43 -17.80 21.94
N ARG A 385 9.86 -16.63 22.42
CA ARG A 385 9.92 -16.30 23.86
C ARG A 385 8.55 -16.06 24.50
N LEU A 386 7.65 -15.38 23.79
CA LEU A 386 6.29 -15.10 24.29
C LEU A 386 5.38 -16.32 24.18
N LEU A 387 5.63 -17.22 23.23
CA LEU A 387 4.81 -18.39 22.93
C LEU A 387 5.66 -19.67 22.96
N PRO A 388 6.29 -20.02 24.11
CA PRO A 388 7.10 -21.24 24.20
C PRO A 388 6.29 -22.52 23.98
N ASP A 389 4.97 -22.45 24.19
CA ASP A 389 3.97 -23.49 23.96
C ASP A 389 3.31 -23.42 22.57
N GLY A 390 3.59 -22.37 21.79
CA GLY A 390 2.95 -22.13 20.49
C GLY A 390 1.48 -21.69 20.57
N ASP A 391 0.97 -21.32 21.75
CA ASP A 391 -0.42 -20.87 21.93
C ASP A 391 -0.61 -19.43 21.42
N LEU A 392 -1.10 -19.26 20.20
CA LEU A 392 -1.29 -17.94 19.59
C LEU A 392 -2.33 -17.08 20.32
N GLU A 393 -3.33 -17.68 20.97
CA GLU A 393 -4.33 -16.95 21.77
C GLU A 393 -3.69 -16.28 22.98
N ALA A 394 -2.53 -16.77 23.42
CA ALA A 394 -1.76 -16.18 24.50
C ALA A 394 -1.04 -14.90 24.11
N LEU A 395 -0.81 -14.64 22.82
CA LEU A 395 0.07 -13.56 22.39
C LEU A 395 -0.40 -12.17 22.86
N PRO A 396 -1.69 -11.78 22.71
CA PRO A 396 -2.17 -10.49 23.17
C PRO A 396 -1.99 -10.30 24.67
N ARG A 397 -2.38 -11.31 25.47
CA ARG A 397 -2.32 -11.25 26.94
C ARG A 397 -0.88 -11.27 27.47
N ARG A 398 0.03 -12.04 26.85
CA ARG A 398 1.44 -12.11 27.24
C ARG A 398 2.21 -10.85 26.82
N ALA A 399 1.93 -10.29 25.64
CA ALA A 399 2.48 -9.00 25.22
C ALA A 399 1.93 -7.84 26.08
N PHE A 400 0.67 -7.91 26.49
CA PHE A 400 0.08 -6.97 27.45
C PHE A 400 0.73 -7.09 28.82
N ALA A 401 0.98 -8.30 29.32
CA ALA A 401 1.66 -8.49 30.61
C ALA A 401 3.08 -7.90 30.60
N LEU A 402 3.83 -8.07 29.50
CA LEU A 402 5.26 -7.71 29.40
C LEU A 402 5.56 -6.95 28.09
N PRO A 403 5.50 -5.61 28.08
CA PRO A 403 5.58 -4.80 26.85
C PRO A 403 7.02 -4.51 26.40
N PHE A 404 8.01 -4.63 27.28
CA PHE A 404 9.42 -4.33 26.99
C PHE A 404 10.24 -5.60 26.95
N LEU A 405 10.61 -6.06 25.76
CA LEU A 405 11.24 -7.38 25.56
C LEU A 405 12.55 -7.32 24.73
N SER A 406 13.01 -6.13 24.38
CA SER A 406 14.22 -5.92 23.59
C SER A 406 15.01 -4.71 24.08
N GLY A 407 16.28 -4.61 23.68
CA GLY A 407 17.16 -3.48 24.00
C GLY A 407 18.08 -3.73 25.19
N ARG A 408 19.14 -2.91 25.28
CA ARG A 408 20.16 -2.97 26.33
C ARG A 408 20.03 -1.79 27.27
N HIS A 409 19.72 -2.08 28.53
CA HIS A 409 19.34 -1.06 29.52
C HIS A 409 20.14 -1.19 30.81
N ARG A 410 20.38 -0.06 31.50
CA ARG A 410 20.86 -0.07 32.89
C ARG A 410 19.66 -0.08 33.82
N LEU A 411 19.66 -0.99 34.79
CA LEU A 411 18.61 -1.12 35.78
C LEU A 411 19.06 -0.54 37.12
N SER A 412 18.16 0.18 37.79
CA SER A 412 18.42 0.68 39.14
C SER A 412 18.62 -0.52 40.09
N GLY A 413 19.66 -0.49 40.92
CA GLY A 413 19.94 -1.59 41.86
C GLY A 413 20.72 -2.78 41.28
N ARG A 414 21.04 -2.80 39.97
CA ARG A 414 21.88 -3.85 39.36
C ARG A 414 23.18 -3.29 38.79
N HIS A 415 24.26 -4.07 38.90
CA HIS A 415 25.54 -3.72 38.27
C HIS A 415 25.56 -4.15 36.79
N GLY A 416 25.87 -3.21 35.90
CA GLY A 416 26.07 -3.48 34.47
C GLY A 416 24.89 -3.07 33.58
N VAL A 417 24.95 -3.52 32.32
CA VAL A 417 23.89 -3.34 31.32
C VAL A 417 23.22 -4.69 31.12
N VAL A 418 21.90 -4.74 31.24
CA VAL A 418 21.09 -5.94 30.99
C VAL A 418 20.54 -5.88 29.57
N ASP A 419 20.65 -6.99 28.85
CA ASP A 419 20.05 -7.16 27.52
C ASP A 419 18.67 -7.79 27.68
N LEU A 420 17.60 -7.00 27.57
CA LEU A 420 16.22 -7.49 27.68
C LEU A 420 15.87 -8.48 26.56
N GLY A 421 16.59 -8.42 25.44
CA GLY A 421 16.50 -9.36 24.33
C GLY A 421 17.01 -10.77 24.66
N ALA A 422 17.75 -10.95 25.76
CA ALA A 422 18.29 -12.23 26.19
C ALA A 422 17.49 -12.91 27.33
N LEU A 423 16.50 -12.23 27.91
CA LEU A 423 15.70 -12.74 29.03
C LEU A 423 14.59 -13.69 28.57
N ASP A 424 14.19 -14.66 29.37
CA ASP A 424 13.07 -15.57 29.10
C ASP A 424 11.80 -15.14 29.86
N PRO A 425 10.77 -14.59 29.18
CA PRO A 425 9.52 -14.14 29.81
C PRO A 425 8.70 -15.27 30.46
N SER A 426 8.99 -16.54 30.16
CA SER A 426 8.36 -17.67 30.81
C SER A 426 8.96 -17.97 32.19
N ALA A 427 10.21 -17.55 32.43
CA ALA A 427 10.92 -17.75 33.68
C ALA A 427 10.57 -16.65 34.70
N PRO A 428 10.11 -16.98 35.92
CA PRO A 428 9.75 -16.00 36.94
C PRO A 428 10.88 -14.99 37.27
N ALA A 429 12.12 -15.48 37.37
CA ALA A 429 13.29 -14.65 37.66
C ALA A 429 13.55 -13.59 36.58
N ASP A 430 13.31 -13.93 35.31
CA ASP A 430 13.52 -13.03 34.18
C ASP A 430 12.34 -12.07 34.03
N ARG A 431 11.10 -12.52 34.28
CA ARG A 431 9.94 -11.61 34.40
C ARG A 431 10.17 -10.54 35.45
N ARG A 432 10.76 -10.90 36.59
CA ARG A 432 11.09 -9.93 37.63
C ARG A 432 11.99 -8.80 37.12
N ILE A 433 12.98 -9.14 36.30
CA ILE A 433 13.90 -8.17 35.68
C ILE A 433 13.16 -7.24 34.71
N LEU A 434 12.22 -7.79 33.93
CA LEU A 434 11.38 -7.03 33.01
C LEU A 434 10.47 -6.04 33.76
N LEU A 435 9.91 -6.46 34.90
CA LEU A 435 9.07 -5.59 35.74
C LEU A 435 9.87 -4.52 36.48
N GLU A 436 11.09 -4.83 36.94
CA GLU A 436 12.02 -3.84 37.51
C GLU A 436 12.37 -2.74 36.49
N PHE A 437 12.48 -3.10 35.20
CA PHE A 437 12.70 -2.14 34.12
C PHE A 437 11.48 -1.23 33.91
N GLU A 438 10.29 -1.81 33.92
CA GLU A 438 9.03 -1.09 33.70
C GLU A 438 8.70 -0.13 34.85
N HIS A 439 9.09 -0.49 36.08
CA HIS A 439 8.77 0.28 37.30
C HIS A 439 10.05 0.76 38.02
N PRO A 440 10.79 1.73 37.45
CA PRO A 440 12.04 2.19 38.04
C PRO A 440 11.80 2.85 39.41
N GLY A 441 12.39 2.26 40.46
CA GLY A 441 12.31 2.79 41.83
C GLY A 441 11.04 2.40 42.60
N ALA A 442 10.24 1.47 42.08
CA ALA A 442 9.14 0.87 42.83
C ALA A 442 9.65 0.07 44.03
N ASP A 443 8.82 -0.01 45.08
CA ASP A 443 9.09 -0.87 46.23
C ASP A 443 8.81 -2.35 45.93
N GLN A 444 9.19 -3.20 46.88
CA GLN A 444 9.07 -4.64 46.73
C GLN A 444 7.61 -5.09 46.61
N GLU A 445 6.70 -4.49 47.38
CA GLU A 445 5.28 -4.86 47.42
C GLU A 445 4.58 -4.54 46.09
N HIS A 446 4.86 -3.37 45.51
CA HIS A 446 4.37 -2.96 44.20
C HIS A 446 4.84 -3.90 43.09
N LEU A 447 6.14 -4.26 43.10
CA LEU A 447 6.69 -5.20 42.12
C LEU A 447 6.11 -6.61 42.30
N ASP A 448 5.92 -7.07 43.53
CA ASP A 448 5.31 -8.38 43.82
C ASP A 448 3.85 -8.44 43.34
N ALA A 449 3.10 -7.35 43.44
CA ALA A 449 1.75 -7.26 42.91
C ALA A 449 1.72 -7.36 41.37
N HIS A 450 2.62 -6.66 40.69
CA HIS A 450 2.76 -6.74 39.22
C HIS A 450 3.23 -8.12 38.78
N GLU A 451 4.10 -8.77 39.54
CA GLU A 451 4.58 -10.13 39.25
C GLU A 451 3.46 -11.17 39.35
N ARG A 452 2.61 -11.09 40.39
CA ARG A 452 1.42 -11.95 40.52
C ARG A 452 0.44 -11.75 39.38
N LEU A 453 0.16 -10.49 39.01
CA LEU A 453 -0.73 -10.17 37.89
C LEU A 453 -0.14 -10.67 36.57
N ALA A 454 1.14 -10.42 36.31
CA ALA A 454 1.81 -10.85 35.09
C ALA A 454 1.82 -12.38 34.96
N ALA A 455 2.01 -13.11 36.05
CA ALA A 455 1.92 -14.57 36.04
C ALA A 455 0.51 -15.06 35.67
N ARG A 456 -0.55 -14.50 36.26
CA ARG A 456 -1.92 -14.89 35.91
C ARG A 456 -2.31 -14.52 34.48
N LEU A 457 -1.90 -13.35 33.99
CA LEU A 457 -2.07 -12.98 32.58
C LEU A 457 -1.26 -13.89 31.65
N TRP A 458 -0.09 -14.36 32.10
CA TRP A 458 0.78 -15.29 31.37
C TRP A 458 0.20 -16.71 31.28
N ASP A 459 -0.52 -17.15 32.29
CA ASP A 459 -1.18 -18.45 32.33
C ASP A 459 -2.59 -18.41 31.75
N GLY A 460 -3.22 -17.22 31.72
CA GLY A 460 -4.59 -17.05 31.24
C GLY A 460 -5.66 -17.51 32.24
N ASP A 461 -5.35 -17.50 33.54
CA ASP A 461 -6.23 -18.00 34.60
C ASP A 461 -6.50 -16.93 35.69
N PRO A 462 -7.76 -16.50 35.89
CA PRO A 462 -8.97 -16.92 35.18
C PRO A 462 -9.11 -16.24 33.79
N PRO A 463 -9.85 -16.83 32.83
CA PRO A 463 -10.00 -16.25 31.48
C PRO A 463 -10.66 -14.86 31.49
N GLU A 464 -11.55 -14.60 32.46
CA GLU A 464 -12.22 -13.31 32.64
C GLU A 464 -11.24 -12.16 32.91
N LEU A 465 -10.01 -12.46 33.35
CA LEU A 465 -8.97 -11.47 33.60
C LEU A 465 -8.57 -10.75 32.30
N TRP A 466 -8.31 -11.50 31.24
CA TRP A 466 -7.91 -10.94 29.95
C TRP A 466 -9.09 -10.25 29.25
N GLU A 467 -10.27 -10.86 29.29
CA GLU A 467 -11.49 -10.25 28.74
C GLU A 467 -11.79 -8.88 29.37
N THR A 468 -11.56 -8.74 30.67
CA THR A 468 -11.75 -7.47 31.40
C THR A 468 -10.69 -6.45 31.00
N ALA A 469 -9.42 -6.87 30.85
CA ALA A 469 -8.35 -5.99 30.38
C ALA A 469 -8.65 -5.44 28.97
N GLN A 470 -9.12 -6.31 28.06
CA GLN A 470 -9.51 -5.90 26.70
C GLN A 470 -10.66 -4.90 26.72
N ALA A 471 -11.72 -5.15 27.49
CA ALA A 471 -12.85 -4.23 27.59
C ALA A 471 -12.44 -2.83 28.07
N LEU A 472 -11.53 -2.75 29.06
CA LEU A 472 -11.02 -1.47 29.56
C LEU A 472 -10.16 -0.74 28.52
N LEU A 473 -9.32 -1.47 27.77
CA LEU A 473 -8.55 -0.88 26.66
C LEU A 473 -9.47 -0.35 25.56
N ASP A 474 -10.53 -1.08 25.21
CA ASP A 474 -11.47 -0.71 24.16
C ASP A 474 -12.25 0.58 24.48
N VAL A 475 -12.50 0.85 25.77
CA VAL A 475 -13.13 2.11 26.23
C VAL A 475 -12.13 3.23 26.50
N GLY A 476 -10.83 2.99 26.26
CA GLY A 476 -9.79 4.03 26.23
C GLY A 476 -8.95 4.18 27.50
N PHE A 477 -8.95 3.21 28.41
CA PHE A 477 -7.99 3.22 29.51
C PHE A 477 -6.57 2.91 29.02
N GLU A 478 -5.58 3.59 29.61
CA GLU A 478 -4.17 3.31 29.35
C GLU A 478 -3.75 1.98 30.02
N ARG A 479 -2.82 1.24 29.40
CA ARG A 479 -2.37 -0.08 29.90
C ARG A 479 -1.99 -0.03 31.39
N HIS A 480 -1.25 1.00 31.81
CA HIS A 480 -0.80 1.13 33.19
C HIS A 480 -1.99 1.23 34.17
N ASP A 481 -3.02 2.01 33.82
CA ASP A 481 -4.24 2.15 34.62
C ASP A 481 -5.02 0.83 34.69
N VAL A 482 -5.09 0.11 33.57
CA VAL A 482 -5.73 -1.22 33.51
C VAL A 482 -5.03 -2.18 34.47
N LEU A 483 -3.68 -2.25 34.46
CA LEU A 483 -2.94 -3.13 35.37
C LEU A 483 -3.24 -2.82 36.84
N HIS A 484 -3.24 -1.54 37.22
CA HIS A 484 -3.53 -1.12 38.58
C HIS A 484 -4.97 -1.45 39.01
N ARG A 485 -5.95 -1.31 38.12
CA ARG A 485 -7.34 -1.72 38.40
C ARG A 485 -7.46 -3.21 38.62
N LEU A 486 -6.77 -4.02 37.81
CA LEU A 486 -6.75 -5.48 37.96
C LEU A 486 -6.06 -5.90 39.27
N ILE A 487 -4.93 -5.28 39.63
CA ILE A 487 -4.27 -5.49 40.94
C ILE A 487 -5.25 -5.18 42.07
N GLY A 488 -5.92 -4.03 42.02
CA GLY A 488 -6.91 -3.65 43.03
C GLY A 488 -8.13 -4.57 43.09
N ALA A 489 -8.47 -5.29 42.01
CA ALA A 489 -9.48 -6.34 42.05
C ALA A 489 -8.98 -7.59 42.80
N PHE A 490 -7.74 -8.00 42.55
CA PHE A 490 -7.11 -9.11 43.28
C PHE A 490 -7.03 -8.83 44.78
N GLU A 491 -6.60 -7.64 45.17
CA GLU A 491 -6.48 -7.26 46.58
C GLU A 491 -7.84 -7.28 47.31
N ARG A 492 -8.92 -6.86 46.63
CA ARG A 492 -10.27 -6.87 47.19
C ARG A 492 -10.87 -8.27 47.28
N ALA A 493 -10.58 -9.13 46.31
CA ALA A 493 -11.10 -10.49 46.26
C ALA A 493 -10.35 -11.47 47.19
N GLY A 494 -9.06 -11.21 47.46
CA GLY A 494 -8.22 -12.14 48.22
C GLY A 494 -8.10 -13.50 47.51
N ASP A 495 -8.24 -14.59 48.27
CA ASP A 495 -8.16 -15.96 47.75
C ASP A 495 -9.52 -16.51 47.28
N ASP A 496 -10.60 -15.71 47.28
CA ASP A 496 -11.95 -16.14 46.88
C ASP A 496 -12.14 -16.04 45.35
N PRO A 497 -12.28 -17.17 44.63
CA PRO A 497 -12.44 -17.16 43.17
C PRO A 497 -13.76 -16.56 42.68
N ASP A 498 -14.83 -16.67 43.47
CA ASP A 498 -16.14 -16.13 43.09
C ASP A 498 -16.15 -14.61 43.29
N ALA A 499 -15.57 -14.13 44.39
CA ALA A 499 -15.37 -12.69 44.62
C ALA A 499 -14.49 -12.05 43.55
N LEU A 500 -13.48 -12.77 43.04
CA LEU A 500 -12.63 -12.29 41.94
C LEU A 500 -13.42 -12.18 40.64
N ARG A 501 -14.23 -13.18 40.28
CA ARG A 501 -15.07 -13.13 39.07
C ARG A 501 -16.06 -11.97 39.13
N ASP A 502 -16.69 -11.74 40.29
CA ASP A 502 -17.60 -10.61 40.48
C ASP A 502 -16.88 -9.26 40.35
N ALA A 503 -15.67 -9.14 40.93
CA ALA A 503 -14.87 -7.92 40.84
C ALA A 503 -14.42 -7.61 39.40
N LEU A 504 -14.03 -8.64 38.64
CA LEU A 504 -13.68 -8.51 37.21
C LEU A 504 -14.90 -8.15 36.36
N GLY A 505 -16.05 -8.78 36.62
CA GLY A 505 -17.32 -8.45 35.96
C GLY A 505 -17.74 -7.01 36.18
N ALA A 506 -17.59 -6.48 37.40
CA ALA A 506 -17.86 -5.07 37.70
C ALA A 506 -16.91 -4.12 36.95
N LEU A 507 -15.61 -4.43 36.92
CA LEU A 507 -14.61 -3.63 36.19
C LEU A 507 -14.86 -3.59 34.68
N ARG A 508 -15.30 -4.70 34.10
CA ARG A 508 -15.55 -4.83 32.65
C ARG A 508 -16.58 -3.81 32.13
N HIS A 509 -17.47 -3.34 33.00
CA HIS A 509 -18.55 -2.42 32.66
C HIS A 509 -18.30 -0.98 33.13
N GLU A 510 -17.06 -0.64 33.48
CA GLU A 510 -16.72 0.73 33.85
C GLU A 510 -16.85 1.71 32.68
N PRO A 511 -17.34 2.94 32.94
CA PRO A 511 -17.41 3.97 31.93
C PRO A 511 -15.99 4.42 31.50
N PRO A 512 -15.84 4.99 30.30
CA PRO A 512 -14.56 5.51 29.82
C PRO A 512 -13.97 6.57 30.77
N PRO A 513 -12.64 6.74 30.79
CA PRO A 513 -12.02 7.81 31.55
C PRO A 513 -12.55 9.19 31.10
N GLY A 514 -12.85 10.06 32.08
CA GLY A 514 -13.45 11.38 31.86
C GLY A 514 -12.46 12.47 31.48
#